data_AF-A0A950IJT8-F1
#
_entry.id   AF-A0A950IJT8-F1
#
_cell.length_a   1.000
_cell.length_b   1.000
_cell.length_c   1.000
_cell.angle_alpha   90.00
_cell.angle_beta   90.00
_cell.angle_gamma   90.00
#
_symmetry.space_group_name_H-M   'P 1'
#
loop_
_entity.id
_entity.type
_entity.pdbx_description
1 polymer ?
#
loop_
_entity_poly.entity_id
_entity_poly.type
_entity_poly.pdbx_seq_one_letter_code
_entity_poly.pdbx_strand_id
1 'polypeptide(L)'
;LFTDFVDTVTAELLVENVQRLTRRHLVVFVALTDPLPSRILGAPPDAVRQIARAVLAYDVLRDRSIVFERLTRMGIHCLDVPSARLSASLLNTYIRIKQRGLL
;
A
#
# COMPACT_ATOMS: atom_id res chain seq x y z
N LEU A 1 -1.18 9.03 9.23
CA LEU A 1 -2.21 8.07 9.70
C LEU A 1 -1.62 6.67 9.55
N PHE A 2 -1.67 5.85 10.59
CA PHE A 2 -1.37 4.41 10.48
C PHE A 2 -2.70 3.69 10.30
N THR A 3 -2.99 3.23 9.09
CA THR A 3 -4.21 2.47 8.77
C THR A 3 -3.79 1.19 8.08
N ASP A 4 -3.89 0.09 8.81
CA ASP A 4 -3.72 -1.25 8.25
C ASP A 4 -4.89 -1.56 7.31
N PHE A 5 -4.62 -2.25 6.21
CA PHE A 5 -5.57 -2.41 5.11
C PHE A 5 -6.30 -3.74 5.25
N VAL A 6 -7.64 -3.70 5.19
CA VAL A 6 -8.46 -4.93 5.07
C VAL A 6 -9.31 -4.94 3.79
N ASP A 7 -9.53 -3.82 3.07
CA ASP A 7 -10.37 -3.87 1.86
C ASP A 7 -10.24 -2.63 0.94
N THR A 8 -10.36 -2.84 -0.38
CA THR A 8 -10.37 -1.78 -1.42
C THR A 8 -11.49 -0.76 -1.20
N VAL A 9 -12.64 -1.20 -0.66
CA VAL A 9 -13.78 -0.34 -0.30
C VAL A 9 -13.42 0.63 0.84
N THR A 10 -12.72 0.14 1.86
CA THR A 10 -12.29 0.98 2.99
C THR A 10 -11.26 2.01 2.53
N ALA A 11 -10.42 1.65 1.56
CA ALA A 11 -9.51 2.57 0.90
C ALA A 11 -10.23 3.70 0.19
N GLU A 12 -11.29 3.40 -0.56
CA GLU A 12 -12.05 4.42 -1.31
C GLU A 12 -12.75 5.41 -0.37
N LEU A 13 -13.31 4.93 0.75
CA LEU A 13 -13.88 5.79 1.78
C LEU A 13 -12.81 6.65 2.48
N LEU A 14 -11.62 6.10 2.72
CA LEU A 14 -10.47 6.86 3.22
C LEU A 14 -9.97 7.87 2.19
N VAL A 15 -9.97 7.54 0.90
CA VAL A 15 -9.54 8.39 -0.23
C VAL A 15 -10.37 9.68 -0.27
N GLU A 16 -11.70 9.59 -0.16
CA GLU A 16 -12.58 10.77 -0.14
C GLU A 16 -12.30 11.69 1.05
N ASN A 17 -12.07 11.11 2.23
CA ASN A 17 -11.76 11.87 3.44
C ASN A 17 -10.34 12.48 3.40
N VAL A 18 -9.38 11.74 2.84
CA VAL A 18 -7.98 12.15 2.74
C VAL A 18 -7.78 13.27 1.71
N GLN A 19 -8.60 13.37 0.64
CA GLN A 19 -8.55 14.50 -0.30
C GLN A 19 -8.72 15.87 0.39
N ARG A 20 -9.54 15.94 1.44
CA ARG A 20 -9.73 17.19 2.17
C ARG A 20 -8.51 17.51 3.04
N LEU A 21 -7.90 16.48 3.62
CA LEU A 21 -6.70 16.61 4.45
C LEU A 21 -5.47 17.02 3.64
N THR A 22 -5.27 16.46 2.44
CA THR A 22 -4.12 16.77 1.59
C THR A 22 -4.03 18.22 1.13
N ARG A 23 -5.13 18.99 1.20
CA ARG A 23 -5.13 20.43 0.91
C ARG A 23 -4.34 21.27 1.93
N ARG A 24 -4.21 20.80 3.16
CA ARG A 24 -3.56 21.56 4.26
C ARG A 24 -2.51 20.75 5.02
N HIS A 25 -2.48 19.44 4.82
CA HIS A 25 -1.61 18.53 5.54
C HIS A 25 -0.88 17.62 4.58
N LEU A 26 0.38 17.40 4.88
CA LEU A 26 1.14 16.32 4.26
C LEU A 26 0.61 14.98 4.79
N VAL A 27 0.10 14.14 3.90
CA VAL A 27 -0.41 12.81 4.25
C VAL A 27 0.55 11.73 3.76
N VAL A 28 1.01 10.91 4.70
CA VAL A 28 1.73 9.67 4.42
C VAL A 28 0.76 8.51 4.68
N PHE A 29 0.53 7.71 3.65
CA PHE A 29 -0.22 6.46 3.71
C PHE A 29 0.77 5.30 3.83
N VAL A 30 0.49 4.36 4.72
CA VAL A 30 1.42 3.26 5.02
C VAL A 30 0.63 1.97 5.09
N ALA A 31 1.06 0.98 4.31
CA ALA A 31 0.54 -0.37 4.39
C ALA A 31 1.68 -1.36 4.64
N LEU A 32 1.37 -2.40 5.39
CA LEU A 32 2.27 -3.50 5.62
C LEU A 32 2.21 -4.46 4.44
N THR A 33 3.38 -4.89 3.94
CA THR A 33 3.45 -5.89 2.89
C THR A 33 3.17 -7.27 3.47
N ASP A 34 2.12 -7.93 2.97
CA ASP A 34 1.89 -9.35 3.21
C ASP A 34 2.74 -10.17 2.21
N PRO A 35 3.68 -11.00 2.68
CA PRO A 35 4.49 -11.83 1.78
C PRO A 35 3.72 -13.01 1.18
N LEU A 36 2.55 -13.38 1.72
CA LEU A 36 1.83 -14.60 1.33
C LEU A 36 1.40 -14.59 -0.15
N PRO A 37 0.75 -13.55 -0.70
CA PRO A 37 0.34 -13.54 -2.12
C PRO A 37 1.54 -13.69 -3.06
N SER A 38 2.64 -12.98 -2.79
CA SER A 38 3.87 -13.09 -3.59
C SER A 38 4.50 -14.47 -3.51
N ARG A 39 4.47 -15.11 -2.33
CA ARG A 39 4.94 -16.50 -2.17
C ARG A 39 4.08 -17.50 -2.94
N ILE A 40 2.76 -17.31 -2.96
CA ILE A 40 1.85 -18.16 -3.72
C ILE A 40 2.14 -18.05 -5.22
N LEU A 41 2.38 -16.84 -5.74
CA LEU A 41 2.72 -16.63 -7.15
C LEU A 41 4.10 -17.16 -7.54
N GLY A 42 5.06 -17.15 -6.61
CA GLY A 42 6.43 -17.63 -6.84
C GLY A 42 6.59 -19.14 -6.78
N ALA A 43 5.58 -19.88 -6.31
CA ALA A 43 5.63 -21.33 -6.20
C ALA A 43 5.05 -22.01 -7.45
N PRO A 44 5.71 -23.03 -8.03
CA PRO A 44 5.15 -23.78 -9.15
C PRO A 44 3.86 -24.50 -8.70
N PRO A 45 2.76 -24.40 -9.48
CA PRO A 45 1.53 -25.11 -9.17
C PRO A 45 1.62 -26.56 -9.65
N ASP A 46 1.51 -27.50 -8.72
CA ASP A 46 1.50 -28.95 -8.95
C ASP A 46 0.07 -29.52 -9.12
N ALA A 47 -0.96 -28.70 -8.92
CA ALA A 47 -2.36 -29.08 -8.95
C ALA A 47 -3.26 -27.92 -9.38
N VAL A 48 -4.40 -28.24 -9.99
CA VAL A 48 -5.44 -27.27 -10.41
C VAL A 48 -5.86 -26.35 -9.25
N ARG A 49 -5.92 -26.88 -8.01
CA ARG A 49 -6.21 -26.09 -6.81
C ARG A 49 -5.17 -24.99 -6.55
N GLN A 50 -3.90 -25.22 -6.85
CA GLN A 50 -2.84 -24.21 -6.69
C GLN A 50 -2.93 -23.15 -7.79
N ILE A 51 -3.38 -23.50 -9.00
CA ILE A 51 -3.67 -22.53 -10.06
C ILE A 51 -4.76 -21.57 -9.59
N ALA A 52 -5.87 -22.09 -9.05
CA ALA A 52 -6.94 -21.25 -8.51
C ALA A 52 -6.44 -20.30 -7.40
N ARG A 53 -5.59 -20.80 -6.49
CA ARG A 53 -4.95 -19.95 -5.45
C ARG A 53 -4.03 -18.89 -6.04
N ALA A 54 -3.28 -19.21 -7.09
CA ALA A 54 -2.40 -18.25 -7.75
C ALA A 54 -3.20 -17.11 -8.41
N VAL A 55 -4.32 -17.42 -9.07
CA VAL A 55 -5.21 -16.39 -9.63
C VAL A 55 -5.74 -15.46 -8.54
N LEU A 56 -6.25 -16.01 -7.43
CA LEU A 56 -6.73 -15.19 -6.32
C LEU A 56 -5.61 -14.33 -5.69
N ALA A 57 -4.40 -14.89 -5.53
CA ALA A 57 -3.26 -14.13 -5.04
C ALA A 57 -2.84 -13.01 -6.00
N TYR A 58 -2.96 -13.24 -7.31
CA TYR A 58 -2.73 -12.22 -8.34
C TYR A 58 -3.75 -11.09 -8.23
N ASP A 59 -5.04 -11.41 -8.10
CA ASP A 59 -6.10 -10.40 -7.99
C ASP A 59 -5.90 -9.51 -6.77
N VAL A 60 -5.54 -10.07 -5.61
CA VAL A 60 -5.22 -9.28 -4.41
C VAL A 60 -4.06 -8.31 -4.63
N LEU A 61 -2.97 -8.76 -5.27
CA LEU A 61 -1.82 -7.90 -5.57
C LEU A 61 -2.17 -6.82 -6.60
N ARG A 62 -2.99 -7.17 -7.59
CA ARG A 62 -3.47 -6.25 -8.62
C ARG A 62 -4.35 -5.16 -8.01
N ASP A 63 -5.35 -5.52 -7.22
CA ASP A 63 -6.27 -4.59 -6.58
C ASP A 63 -5.52 -3.62 -5.66
N ARG A 64 -4.56 -4.14 -4.89
CA ARG A 64 -3.66 -3.31 -4.08
C ARG A 64 -2.86 -2.32 -4.95
N SER A 65 -2.29 -2.77 -6.07
CA SER A 65 -1.52 -1.91 -6.96
C SER A 65 -2.35 -0.74 -7.52
N ILE A 66 -3.61 -1.01 -7.89
CA ILE A 66 -4.55 -0.01 -8.42
C ILE A 66 -4.85 1.06 -7.35
N VAL A 67 -5.09 0.64 -6.11
CA VAL A 67 -5.34 1.58 -4.99
C VAL A 67 -4.11 2.44 -4.72
N PHE A 68 -2.91 1.84 -4.67
CA PHE A 68 -1.66 2.57 -4.44
C PHE A 68 -1.38 3.60 -5.55
N GLU A 69 -1.60 3.24 -6.81
CA GLU A 69 -1.45 4.15 -7.94
C GLU A 69 -2.44 5.33 -7.81
N ARG A 70 -3.70 5.05 -7.47
CA ARG A 70 -4.73 6.08 -7.27
C ARG A 70 -4.36 7.06 -6.15
N LEU A 71 -3.94 6.55 -4.98
CA LEU A 71 -3.49 7.37 -3.85
C LEU A 71 -2.28 8.23 -4.23
N THR A 72 -1.31 7.65 -4.94
CA THR A 72 -0.11 8.36 -5.38
C THR A 72 -0.46 9.51 -6.34
N ARG A 73 -1.38 9.29 -7.28
CA ARG A 73 -1.88 10.34 -8.19
C ARG A 73 -2.57 11.50 -7.46
N MET A 74 -3.04 11.28 -6.24
CA MET A 74 -3.67 12.31 -5.41
C MET A 74 -2.66 13.09 -4.54
N GLY A 75 -1.36 12.88 -4.74
CA GLY A 75 -0.30 13.54 -3.98
C GLY A 75 -0.04 12.94 -2.60
N ILE A 76 -0.61 11.77 -2.30
CA ILE A 76 -0.38 11.06 -1.03
C ILE A 76 0.92 10.29 -1.12
N HIS A 77 1.77 10.42 -0.11
CA HIS A 77 3.01 9.64 -0.02
C HIS A 77 2.71 8.23 0.47
N CYS A 78 2.75 7.25 -0.41
CA CYS A 78 2.42 5.87 -0.09
C CYS A 78 3.69 5.05 0.24
N LEU A 79 3.64 4.26 1.31
CA LEU A 79 4.67 3.29 1.71
C LEU A 79 4.06 1.90 1.76
N ASP A 80 4.60 0.96 0.98
CA ASP A 80 4.33 -0.47 1.08
C ASP A 80 5.61 -1.16 1.51
N VAL A 81 5.67 -1.56 2.78
CA VAL A 81 6.89 -2.12 3.37
C VAL A 81 6.59 -3.25 4.34
N PRO A 82 7.46 -4.28 4.44
CA PRO A 82 7.37 -5.25 5.52
C PRO A 82 7.47 -4.57 6.89
N SER A 83 6.78 -5.12 7.89
CA SER A 83 6.76 -4.59 9.27
C SER A 83 8.16 -4.34 9.84
N ALA A 84 9.11 -5.25 9.57
CA ALA A 84 10.50 -5.15 10.00
C ALA A 84 11.25 -3.91 9.44
N ARG A 85 10.79 -3.34 8.32
CA ARG A 85 11.40 -2.15 7.68
C ARG A 85 10.59 -0.87 7.87
N LEU A 86 9.43 -0.96 8.52
CA LEU A 86 8.49 0.15 8.67
C LEU A 86 9.15 1.41 9.25
N SER A 87 9.80 1.28 10.41
CA SER A 87 10.38 2.42 11.13
C SER A 87 11.45 3.15 10.31
N ALA A 88 12.36 2.40 9.69
CA ALA A 88 13.42 2.98 8.86
C ALA A 88 12.85 3.68 7.62
N SER A 89 11.87 3.06 6.96
CA SER A 89 11.19 3.63 5.78
C SER A 89 10.42 4.91 6.11
N LEU A 90 9.77 4.96 7.27
CA LEU A 90 9.07 6.15 7.75
C LEU A 90 10.04 7.30 8.04
N LEU A 91 11.14 7.02 8.74
CA LEU A 91 12.15 8.04 9.03
C LEU A 91 12.73 8.63 7.73
N ASN A 92 13.09 7.77 6.78
CA ASN A 92 13.59 8.19 5.47
C ASN A 92 12.58 9.05 4.71
N THR A 93 11.30 8.71 4.83
CA THR A 93 10.20 9.46 4.21
C THR A 93 10.04 10.83 4.85
N TYR A 94 10.08 10.92 6.18
CA TYR A 94 10.07 12.17 6.92
C TYR A 94 11.24 13.08 6.53
N ILE A 95 12.48 12.55 6.52
CA ILE A 95 13.67 13.32 6.15
C ILE A 95 13.55 13.87 4.72
N ARG A 96 13.12 13.02 3.77
CA ARG A 96 12.93 13.41 2.37
C ARG A 96 11.90 14.52 2.21
N ILE A 97 10.81 14.44 2.95
CA ILE A 97 9.77 15.47 2.97
C ILE A 97 10.34 16.78 3.54
N LYS A 98 11.01 16.73 4.69
CA LYS A 98 11.60 17.90 5.35
C LYS A 98 12.62 18.60 4.44
N GLN A 99 13.46 17.83 3.74
CA GLN A 99 14.46 18.36 2.80
C GLN A 99 13.85 19.08 1.59
N ARG A 100 12.60 18.78 1.22
CA ARG A 100 11.90 19.43 0.11
C ARG A 100 11.21 20.75 0.51
N GLY A 101 11.38 21.22 1.75
CA GLY A 101 10.77 22.46 2.24
C GLY A 101 9.25 22.37 2.45
N LEU A 102 8.72 21.14 2.57
CA LEU A 102 7.28 20.86 2.74
C LEU A 102 6.83 20.85 4.21
N LEU A 103 7.70 21.22 5.15
CA LEU A 103 7.47 21.31 6.59
C LEU A 103 8.21 22.52 7.17
#